data_AF-A0A2C9LJW9-F1
#
_entry.id   AF-A0A2C9LJW9-F1
#
_cell.length_a   1.000
_cell.length_b   1.000
_cell.length_c   1.000
_cell.angle_alpha   90.00
_cell.angle_beta   90.00
_cell.angle_gamma   90.00
#
_symmetry.space_group_name_H-M   'P 1'
#
loop_
_entity.id
_entity.type
_entity.pdbx_description
1 polymer ?
#
loop_
_entity_poly.entity_id
_entity_poly.type
_entity_poly.pdbx_seq_one_letter_code
_entity_poly.pdbx_strand_id
1 'polypeptide(L)'
;SAEFICVVQHEMQRFSVIQFFPYTFAELSLISLHWFLTLFASVVHMKVLLRLWDLFYYEGSIVIFQITMGMLKLKEQELQTLDNSAQIFNALSDVPGDVEDVDELIEVAFRVSGSLTDVHVDTHRRKHLAYLMADQGSLVNPESSRNLPKQ
;
A
#
# COMPACT_ATOMS: atom_id res chain seq x y z
N SER A 1 1.00 -3.98 10.75
CA SER A 1 2.44 -3.90 10.40
C SER A 1 2.90 -5.13 9.61
N ALA A 2 2.60 -6.36 10.05
CA ALA A 2 2.99 -7.58 9.32
C ALA A 2 2.35 -7.70 7.91
N GLU A 3 1.09 -7.31 7.75
CA GLU A 3 0.43 -7.25 6.44
C GLU A 3 1.15 -6.30 5.47
N PHE A 4 1.72 -5.22 6.00
CA PHE A 4 2.46 -4.21 5.24
C PHE A 4 3.73 -4.81 4.63
N ILE A 5 4.53 -5.45 5.48
CA ILE A 5 5.76 -6.14 5.06
C ILE A 5 5.40 -7.23 4.05
N CYS A 6 4.30 -7.96 4.24
CA CYS A 6 3.85 -9.01 3.33
C CYS A 6 3.42 -8.48 1.95
N VAL A 7 2.78 -7.31 1.87
CA VAL A 7 2.40 -6.69 0.59
C VAL A 7 3.62 -6.14 -0.15
N VAL A 8 4.52 -5.45 0.56
CA VAL A 8 5.77 -4.98 -0.03
C VAL A 8 6.63 -6.16 -0.49
N GLN A 9 6.68 -7.24 0.30
CA GLN A 9 7.32 -8.52 -0.04
C GLN A 9 6.77 -9.10 -1.35
N HIS A 10 5.44 -9.26 -1.43
CA HIS A 10 4.76 -9.89 -2.55
C HIS A 10 5.00 -9.12 -3.85
N GLU A 11 4.91 -7.80 -3.82
CA GLU A 11 5.13 -7.00 -5.02
C GLU A 11 6.62 -6.88 -5.38
N MET A 12 7.52 -6.88 -4.41
CA MET A 12 8.97 -6.94 -4.69
C MET A 12 9.40 -8.30 -5.28
N GLN A 13 8.74 -9.39 -4.91
CA GLN A 13 8.89 -10.68 -5.61
C GLN A 13 8.37 -10.61 -7.04
N ARG A 14 7.32 -9.81 -7.28
CA ARG A 14 6.75 -9.59 -8.62
C ARG A 14 7.67 -8.80 -9.55
N PHE A 15 8.55 -7.96 -9.01
CA PHE A 15 9.61 -7.27 -9.76
C PHE A 15 10.88 -8.09 -9.95
N SER A 16 10.89 -9.36 -9.54
CA SER A 16 12.09 -10.23 -9.56
C SER A 16 13.29 -9.70 -8.77
N VAL A 17 13.14 -8.61 -7.99
CA VAL A 17 14.23 -7.98 -7.21
C VAL A 17 14.66 -8.88 -6.05
N ILE A 18 13.75 -9.65 -5.46
CA ILE A 18 14.03 -10.48 -4.27
C ILE A 18 14.40 -11.94 -4.64
N GLN A 19 14.37 -12.32 -5.91
CA GLN A 19 14.57 -13.72 -6.30
C GLN A 19 15.99 -14.25 -5.98
N PHE A 20 16.92 -13.38 -5.61
CA PHE A 20 18.34 -13.73 -5.48
C PHE A 20 18.88 -13.82 -4.04
N PHE A 21 18.25 -13.23 -3.01
CA PHE A 21 18.87 -13.17 -1.67
C PHE A 21 17.87 -13.21 -0.48
N PRO A 22 17.90 -14.25 0.38
CA PRO A 22 17.09 -14.29 1.61
C PRO A 22 17.58 -13.33 2.70
N TYR A 23 18.82 -12.85 2.64
CA TYR A 23 19.40 -11.92 3.63
C TYR A 23 18.93 -10.47 3.48
N THR A 24 18.65 -10.02 2.26
CA THR A 24 18.11 -8.68 1.96
C THR A 24 16.70 -8.46 2.50
N PHE A 25 15.97 -9.52 2.86
CA PHE A 25 14.60 -9.40 3.39
C PHE A 25 14.52 -8.64 4.72
N ALA A 26 15.40 -8.97 5.68
CA ALA A 26 15.39 -8.34 7.00
C ALA A 26 15.77 -6.85 6.91
N GLU A 27 16.75 -6.56 6.06
CA GLU A 27 17.22 -5.21 5.74
C GLU A 27 16.14 -4.35 5.08
N LEU A 28 15.48 -4.88 4.05
CA LEU A 28 14.35 -4.24 3.38
C LEU A 28 13.20 -3.95 4.33
N SER A 29 12.85 -4.92 5.18
CA SER A 29 11.80 -4.78 6.18
C SER A 29 12.10 -3.64 7.16
N LEU A 30 13.36 -3.49 7.57
CA LEU A 30 13.79 -2.42 8.47
C LEU A 30 13.73 -1.04 7.81
N ILE A 31 14.28 -0.91 6.60
CA ILE A 31 14.31 0.36 5.85
C ILE A 31 12.89 0.82 5.53
N SER A 32 12.07 -0.08 4.97
CA SER A 32 10.69 0.24 4.62
C SER A 32 9.88 0.60 5.85
N LEU A 33 10.01 -0.17 6.95
CA LEU A 33 9.36 0.17 8.23
C LEU A 33 9.74 1.57 8.72
N HIS A 34 11.02 1.94 8.63
CA HIS A 34 11.47 3.28 8.98
C HIS A 34 10.75 4.35 8.13
N TRP A 35 10.62 4.16 6.82
CA TRP A 35 9.90 5.10 5.95
C TRP A 35 8.44 5.27 6.33
N PHE A 36 7.75 4.17 6.68
CA PHE A 36 6.35 4.22 7.08
C PHE A 36 6.15 4.86 8.44
N LEU A 37 7.03 4.56 9.41
CA LEU A 37 6.96 5.14 10.75
C LEU A 37 7.17 6.65 10.72
N THR A 38 8.02 7.15 9.82
CA THR A 38 8.27 8.59 9.67
C THR A 38 7.39 9.24 8.61
N LEU A 39 6.52 8.48 7.92
CA LEU A 39 5.76 8.94 6.76
C LEU A 39 6.65 9.72 5.77
N PHE A 40 7.83 9.16 5.50
CA PHE A 40 8.89 9.74 4.66
C PHE A 40 9.50 11.06 5.15
N ALA A 41 9.07 11.60 6.29
CA ALA A 41 9.46 12.94 6.75
C ALA A 41 10.96 13.10 7.04
N SER A 42 11.63 12.00 7.36
CA SER A 42 13.08 12.00 7.67
C SER A 42 13.96 11.73 6.47
N VAL A 43 13.40 11.28 5.34
CA VAL A 43 14.18 10.71 4.22
C VAL A 43 13.93 11.38 2.87
N VAL A 44 12.81 12.11 2.72
CA VAL A 44 12.43 12.79 1.47
C VAL A 44 12.59 14.31 1.60
N HIS A 45 12.92 14.99 0.51
CA HIS A 45 12.97 16.46 0.46
C HIS A 45 11.60 17.10 0.80
N MET A 46 11.63 18.23 1.52
CA MET A 46 10.41 18.91 2.01
C MET A 46 9.37 19.18 0.92
N LYS A 47 9.78 19.55 -0.29
CA LYS A 47 8.85 19.81 -1.41
C LYS A 47 8.05 18.57 -1.81
N VAL A 48 8.74 17.44 -1.92
CA VAL A 48 8.15 16.14 -2.24
C VAL A 48 7.31 15.65 -1.06
N LEU A 49 7.83 15.79 0.16
CA LEU A 49 7.13 15.40 1.39
C LEU A 49 5.75 16.05 1.53
N LEU A 50 5.64 17.37 1.31
CA LEU A 50 4.35 18.06 1.40
C LEU A 50 3.33 17.53 0.40
N ARG A 51 3.75 17.20 -0.82
CA ARG A 51 2.89 16.65 -1.87
C ARG A 51 2.44 15.22 -1.54
N LEU A 52 3.34 14.40 -1.00
CA LEU A 52 3.01 13.08 -0.48
C LEU A 52 1.99 13.16 0.66
N TRP A 53 2.16 14.13 1.55
CA TRP A 53 1.24 14.37 2.66
C TRP A 53 -0.12 14.86 2.18
N ASP A 54 -0.19 15.79 1.22
CA ASP A 54 -1.45 16.23 0.62
C ASP A 54 -2.25 15.04 0.07
N LEU A 55 -1.59 14.15 -0.68
CA LEU A 55 -2.21 12.93 -1.20
C LEU A 55 -2.61 11.95 -0.09
N PHE A 56 -1.78 11.78 0.93
CA PHE A 56 -2.09 10.94 2.08
C PHE A 56 -3.31 11.44 2.86
N TYR A 57 -3.45 12.75 3.05
CA TYR A 57 -4.64 13.31 3.72
C TYR A 57 -5.89 13.21 2.84
N TYR A 58 -5.75 13.17 1.52
CA TYR A 58 -6.87 13.06 0.58
C TYR A 58 -7.34 11.61 0.36
N GLU A 59 -6.43 10.72 -0.06
CA GLU A 59 -6.73 9.31 -0.38
C GLU A 59 -6.58 8.36 0.82
N GLY A 60 -5.86 8.79 1.86
CA GLY A 60 -5.55 7.97 3.03
C GLY A 60 -4.24 7.17 2.90
N SER A 61 -4.09 6.17 3.77
CA SER A 61 -2.85 5.41 3.92
C SER A 61 -2.43 4.65 2.67
N ILE A 62 -3.36 4.35 1.76
CA ILE A 62 -3.09 3.58 0.54
C ILE A 62 -2.01 4.26 -0.32
N VAL A 63 -2.02 5.59 -0.42
CA VAL A 63 -1.05 6.36 -1.19
C VAL A 63 0.38 6.09 -0.73
N ILE A 64 0.61 5.99 0.57
CA ILE A 64 1.96 5.76 1.11
C ILE A 64 2.50 4.41 0.60
N PHE A 65 1.65 3.39 0.43
CA PHE A 65 2.04 2.14 -0.22
C PHE A 65 2.38 2.35 -1.70
N GLN A 66 1.49 3.01 -2.46
CA GLN A 66 1.70 3.22 -3.89
C GLN A 66 3.00 3.97 -4.15
N ILE A 67 3.30 4.96 -3.32
CA ILE A 67 4.50 5.76 -3.39
C ILE A 67 5.75 4.93 -3.10
N THR A 68 5.75 4.11 -2.04
CA THR A 68 6.86 3.18 -1.79
C THR A 68 7.08 2.24 -2.98
N MET A 69 5.99 1.74 -3.57
CA MET A 69 6.05 0.87 -4.75
C MET A 69 6.61 1.60 -5.98
N GLY A 70 6.23 2.86 -6.19
CA GLY A 70 6.75 3.70 -7.26
C GLY A 70 8.25 3.97 -7.09
N MET A 71 8.68 4.33 -5.89
CA MET A 71 10.08 4.55 -5.53
C MET A 71 10.94 3.32 -5.82
N LEU A 72 10.50 2.14 -5.39
CA LEU A 72 11.19 0.87 -5.64
C LEU A 72 11.21 0.52 -7.14
N LYS A 73 10.15 0.86 -7.88
CA LYS A 73 10.08 0.63 -9.33
C LYS A 73 11.08 1.50 -10.09
N LEU A 74 11.24 2.76 -9.71
CA LEU A 74 12.22 3.67 -10.32
C LEU A 74 13.65 3.15 -10.17
N LYS A 75 13.93 2.50 -9.04
CA LYS A 75 15.26 1.95 -8.71
C LYS A 75 15.45 0.47 -9.10
N GLU A 76 14.44 -0.16 -9.71
CA GLU A 76 14.47 -1.58 -10.07
C GLU A 76 15.68 -1.97 -10.92
N GLN A 77 15.98 -1.18 -11.96
CA GLN A 77 17.11 -1.46 -12.88
C GLN A 77 18.45 -1.41 -12.16
N GLU A 78 18.64 -0.42 -11.27
CA GLU A 78 19.84 -0.31 -10.44
C GLU A 78 19.96 -1.50 -9.51
N LEU A 79 18.89 -1.82 -8.76
CA LEU A 79 18.86 -2.92 -7.80
C LEU A 79 19.13 -4.29 -8.46
N GLN A 80 18.70 -4.50 -9.70
CA GLN A 80 18.96 -5.73 -10.46
C GLN A 80 20.45 -5.92 -10.84
N THR A 81 21.24 -4.84 -10.85
CA THR A 81 22.68 -4.90 -11.19
C THR A 81 23.60 -5.09 -9.98
N LEU A 82 23.05 -5.09 -8.76
CA LEU A 82 23.83 -5.17 -7.52
C LEU A 82 23.98 -6.62 -7.06
N ASP A 83 25.22 -7.02 -6.78
CA ASP A 83 25.58 -8.41 -6.46
C ASP A 83 25.77 -8.69 -4.97
N ASN A 84 25.72 -7.67 -4.10
CA ASN A 84 25.89 -7.84 -2.66
C ASN A 84 24.88 -7.04 -1.82
N SER A 85 24.58 -7.57 -0.64
CA SER A 85 23.58 -7.02 0.27
C SER A 85 23.90 -5.60 0.74
N ALA A 86 25.16 -5.27 0.98
CA ALA A 86 25.56 -3.93 1.41
C ALA A 86 25.27 -2.86 0.34
N GLN A 87 25.54 -3.16 -0.94
CA GLN A 87 25.20 -2.28 -2.05
C GLN A 87 23.68 -2.13 -2.20
N ILE A 88 22.94 -3.23 -2.10
CA ILE A 88 21.48 -3.22 -2.16
C ILE A 88 20.92 -2.37 -1.00
N PHE A 89 21.42 -2.55 0.22
CA PHE A 89 21.01 -1.78 1.40
C PHE A 89 21.27 -0.28 1.22
N ASN A 90 22.44 0.10 0.71
CA ASN A 90 22.78 1.50 0.47
C ASN A 90 21.87 2.09 -0.62
N ALA A 91 21.75 1.43 -1.77
CA ALA A 91 20.89 1.87 -2.86
C ALA A 91 19.43 2.01 -2.39
N LEU A 92 18.94 1.07 -1.57
CA LEU A 92 17.61 1.16 -0.98
C LEU A 92 17.48 2.35 -0.03
N SER A 93 18.46 2.56 0.85
CA SER A 93 18.44 3.64 1.84
C SER A 93 18.44 5.02 1.18
N ASP A 94 19.08 5.16 0.02
CA ASP A 94 19.18 6.41 -0.74
C ASP A 94 17.94 6.70 -1.60
N VAL A 95 17.12 5.68 -1.92
CA VAL A 95 15.91 5.81 -2.77
C VAL A 95 15.05 7.04 -2.45
N PRO A 96 14.65 7.33 -1.20
CA PRO A 96 13.73 8.44 -0.93
C PRO A 96 14.40 9.81 -1.10
N GLY A 97 15.73 9.87 -0.92
CA GLY A 97 16.52 11.08 -1.12
C GLY A 97 16.72 11.41 -2.61
N ASP A 98 16.80 10.39 -3.46
CA ASP A 98 16.96 10.54 -4.91
C ASP A 98 15.68 10.96 -5.64
N VAL A 99 14.55 11.05 -4.93
CA VAL A 99 13.28 11.54 -5.52
C VAL A 99 13.33 13.06 -5.65
N GLU A 100 13.62 13.53 -6.86
CA GLU A 100 13.56 14.95 -7.21
C GLU A 100 12.22 15.36 -7.84
N ASP A 101 11.65 14.52 -8.70
CA ASP A 101 10.37 14.75 -9.39
C ASP A 101 9.24 13.93 -8.75
N VAL A 102 8.38 14.62 -8.00
CA VAL A 102 7.24 14.00 -7.33
C VAL A 102 6.13 13.60 -8.32
N ASP A 103 5.98 14.33 -9.42
CA ASP A 103 4.91 14.08 -10.38
C ASP A 103 5.22 12.81 -11.19
N GLU A 104 6.49 12.61 -11.57
CA GLU A 104 6.97 11.33 -12.15
C GLU A 104 6.76 10.17 -11.18
N LEU A 105 7.17 10.35 -9.91
CA LEU A 105 7.00 9.32 -8.89
C LEU A 105 5.53 8.92 -8.72
N ILE A 106 4.62 9.90 -8.68
CA ILE A 106 3.17 9.66 -8.61
C ILE A 106 2.73 8.86 -9.84
N GLU A 107 3.10 9.27 -11.06
CA GLU A 107 2.69 8.56 -12.27
C GLU A 107 3.13 7.08 -12.24
N VAL A 108 4.38 6.82 -11.86
CA VAL A 108 4.90 5.45 -11.73
C VAL A 108 4.21 4.69 -10.61
N ALA A 109 4.03 5.31 -9.44
CA ALA A 109 3.35 4.73 -8.29
C ALA A 109 1.94 4.25 -8.64
N PHE A 110 1.13 5.10 -9.27
CA PHE A 110 -0.24 4.78 -9.64
C PHE A 110 -0.32 3.76 -10.78
N ARG A 111 0.62 3.80 -11.74
CA ARG A 111 0.72 2.79 -12.81
C ARG A 111 1.03 1.40 -12.26
N VAL A 112 2.00 1.33 -11.35
CA VAL A 112 2.42 0.09 -10.69
C VAL A 112 1.33 -0.43 -9.76
N SER A 113 0.69 0.48 -9.04
CA SER A 113 -0.35 0.18 -8.06
C SER A 113 -1.75 0.03 -8.68
N GLY A 114 -1.86 -0.05 -10.01
CA GLY A 114 -3.14 -0.08 -10.75
C GLY A 114 -4.12 -1.21 -10.38
N SER A 115 -3.78 -2.13 -9.46
CA SER A 115 -4.72 -3.08 -8.85
C SER A 115 -5.14 -2.74 -7.41
N LEU A 116 -4.51 -1.79 -6.74
CA LEU A 116 -4.79 -1.44 -5.33
C LEU A 116 -5.77 -0.27 -5.21
N THR A 117 -5.94 0.55 -6.25
CA THR A 117 -6.87 1.69 -6.25
C THR A 117 -8.32 1.26 -6.17
N ASP A 118 -9.06 1.84 -5.22
CA ASP A 118 -10.52 1.89 -4.98
C ASP A 118 -11.32 0.58 -5.14
N VAL A 119 -11.21 -0.14 -6.25
CA VAL A 119 -11.89 -1.41 -6.56
C VAL A 119 -11.78 -2.44 -5.45
N HIS A 120 -10.64 -2.60 -4.78
CA HIS A 120 -10.52 -3.54 -3.65
C HIS A 120 -11.16 -3.03 -2.36
N VAL A 121 -11.05 -1.72 -2.07
CA VAL A 121 -11.71 -1.07 -0.92
C VAL A 121 -13.22 -1.11 -1.08
N ASP A 122 -13.69 -0.80 -2.29
CA ASP A 122 -15.10 -0.78 -2.68
C ASP A 122 -15.67 -2.20 -2.80
N THR A 123 -14.85 -3.19 -3.17
CA THR A 123 -15.23 -4.61 -3.07
C THR A 123 -15.34 -5.08 -1.62
N HIS A 124 -14.45 -4.63 -0.72
CA HIS A 124 -14.56 -4.95 0.71
C HIS A 124 -15.76 -4.26 1.36
N ARG A 125 -16.01 -2.98 1.03
CA ARG A 125 -17.21 -2.25 1.45
C ARG A 125 -18.48 -2.94 0.96
N ARG A 126 -18.55 -3.33 -0.32
CA ARG A 126 -19.69 -4.07 -0.88
C ARG A 126 -19.91 -5.42 -0.21
N LYS A 127 -18.84 -6.18 0.07
CA LYS A 127 -18.95 -7.46 0.79
C LYS A 127 -19.44 -7.28 2.22
N HIS A 128 -18.95 -6.26 2.94
CA HIS A 128 -19.40 -5.98 4.30
C HIS A 128 -20.86 -5.49 4.33
N LEU A 129 -21.26 -4.62 3.40
CA LEU A 129 -22.67 -4.23 3.21
C LEU A 129 -23.57 -5.42 2.92
N ALA A 130 -23.15 -6.34 2.05
CA ALA A 130 -23.91 -7.56 1.76
C ALA A 130 -24.04 -8.48 2.99
N TYR A 131 -22.99 -8.57 3.81
CA TYR A 131 -23.02 -9.29 5.08
C TYR A 131 -24.02 -8.66 6.07
N LEU A 132 -24.00 -7.33 6.23
CA LEU A 132 -24.95 -6.60 7.09
C LEU A 132 -26.40 -6.75 6.60
N MET A 133 -26.61 -6.78 5.28
CA MET A 133 -27.94 -7.02 4.68
C MET A 133 -28.42 -8.46 4.93
N ALA A 134 -27.53 -9.45 4.90
CA ALA A 134 -27.86 -10.83 5.23
C ALA A 134 -28.19 -11.00 6.73
N ASP A 135 -27.52 -10.26 7.60
CA ASP A 135 -27.75 -10.28 9.05
C ASP A 135 -29.08 -9.58 9.44
N GLN A 136 -29.39 -8.43 8.84
CA GLN A 136 -30.68 -7.74 9.04
C GLN A 136 -31.89 -8.46 8.41
N GLY A 137 -31.67 -9.31 7.40
CA GLY A 137 -32.71 -10.13 6.79
C GLY A 137 -33.31 -11.17 7.74
N SER A 138 -32.66 -11.47 8.88
CA SER A 138 -33.16 -12.40 9.88
C SER A 138 -34.12 -11.76 10.91
N LEU A 139 -34.09 -10.43 11.08
CA LEU A 139 -34.82 -9.75 12.16
C LEU A 139 -36.09 -9.02 11.71
N VAL A 140 -36.34 -8.90 10.40
CA VAL A 140 -37.57 -8.30 9.88
C VAL A 140 -38.41 -9.39 9.23
N ASN A 141 -39.05 -10.21 10.06
CA ASN A 141 -40.19 -11.01 9.64
C ASN A 141 -41.45 -10.10 9.62
N PRO A 142 -42.03 -9.77 8.46
CA PRO A 142 -43.19 -8.87 8.38
C PRO A 142 -44.53 -9.51 8.78
N GLU A 143 -44.55 -10.76 9.23
CA GLU A 143 -45.79 -11.57 9.38
C GLU A 143 -46.37 -11.65 10.80
N SER A 144 -46.00 -10.80 11.78
CA SER A 144 -46.55 -10.93 13.15
C SER A 144 -47.67 -9.96 13.56
N SER A 145 -48.13 -9.04 12.70
CA SER A 145 -49.12 -8.01 13.11
C SER A 145 -50.43 -8.01 12.30
N ARG A 146 -50.87 -9.15 11.79
CA ARG A 146 -52.22 -9.30 11.22
C ARG A 146 -52.90 -10.54 11.76
N ASN A 147 -53.43 -10.48 12.98
CA ASN A 147 -54.60 -11.26 13.41
C ASN A 147 -55.18 -10.66 14.69
N LEU A 148 -55.95 -9.56 14.57
CA LEU A 148 -56.97 -9.23 15.56
C LEU A 148 -58.31 -9.76 15.05
N PRO A 149 -59.00 -10.67 15.76
CA PRO A 149 -60.37 -11.01 15.45
C PRO A 149 -61.27 -9.81 15.74
N LYS A 150 -61.98 -9.34 14.72
CA LYS A 150 -63.15 -8.47 14.89
C LYS A 150 -64.35 -9.36 15.13
N GLN A 151 -64.83 -9.47 16.37
CA GLN A 151 -66.26 -9.44 16.71
C GLN A 151 -66.44 -9.28 18.22
#